data_AF-A0A371HUA8-F1
#
_entry.id   AF-A0A371HUA8-F1
#
_cell.length_a   1.000
_cell.length_b   1.000
_cell.length_c   1.000
_cell.angle_alpha   90.00
_cell.angle_beta   90.00
_cell.angle_gamma   90.00
#
_symmetry.space_group_name_H-M   'P 1'
#
loop_
_entity.id
_entity.type
_entity.pdbx_description
1 polymer ?
#
loop_
_entity_poly.entity_id
_entity_poly.type
_entity_poly.pdbx_seq_one_letter_code
_entity_poly.pdbx_strand_id
1 'polypeptide(L)'
;MEAQRSIILKECREDPMNIAHIYYSKKPGRKRILVLATTNRPLDLDESIIRRFQKRIMVGTSYTENKKKILKTLLANEKVDKELDFRKLSTMVEGYIGSDLKADKIKSLERQDKN
;
A
#
# COMPACT_ATOMS: atom_id res chain seq x y z
N MET A 1 17.90 -16.25 17.49
CA MET A 1 16.56 -16.19 18.12
C MET A 1 16.09 -14.75 18.46
N GLU A 2 16.85 -13.69 18.18
CA GLU A 2 16.47 -12.31 18.61
C GLU A 2 15.69 -11.47 17.59
N ALA A 3 15.57 -11.88 16.32
CA ALA A 3 14.97 -11.05 15.27
C ALA A 3 13.43 -10.91 15.33
N GLN A 4 12.75 -11.59 16.26
CA GLN A 4 11.28 -11.64 16.31
C GLN A 4 10.61 -10.66 17.29
N ARG A 5 11.38 -9.86 18.05
CA ARG A 5 10.84 -9.19 19.24
C ARG A 5 10.46 -7.70 19.13
N SER A 6 10.55 -7.04 17.98
CA SER A 6 10.27 -5.60 17.93
C SER A 6 9.42 -5.09 16.76
N ILE A 7 8.41 -5.85 16.33
CA ILE A 7 7.32 -5.28 15.53
C ILE A 7 6.30 -4.72 16.53
N ILE A 8 6.50 -3.47 16.90
CA ILE A 8 5.60 -2.70 17.76
C ILE A 8 4.27 -2.54 17.03
N LEU A 9 3.21 -3.11 17.61
CA LEU A 9 1.83 -2.93 17.17
C LEU A 9 1.48 -1.43 17.26
N LYS A 10 1.50 -0.73 16.13
CA LYS A 10 0.83 0.58 16.02
C LYS A 10 -0.64 0.36 15.74
N GLU A 11 -1.45 1.20 16.37
CA GLU A 11 -2.90 1.30 16.20
C GLU A 11 -3.24 1.46 14.71
N CYS A 12 -4.00 0.50 14.18
CA CYS A 12 -4.44 0.49 12.79
C CYS A 12 -5.28 1.75 12.52
N ARG A 13 -4.87 2.57 11.56
CA ARG A 13 -5.69 3.68 11.10
C ARG A 13 -6.78 3.10 10.20
N GLU A 14 -8.03 3.52 10.43
CA GLU A 14 -9.14 3.24 9.51
C GLU A 14 -8.72 3.56 8.07
N ASP A 15 -8.91 2.60 7.18
CA ASP A 15 -8.42 2.67 5.81
C ASP A 15 -9.21 3.74 5.03
N PRO A 16 -8.56 4.82 4.54
CA PRO A 16 -9.24 5.74 3.66
C PRO A 16 -9.56 5.03 2.35
N MET A 17 -10.83 5.11 1.92
CA MET A 17 -11.28 4.59 0.64
C MET A 17 -10.55 5.30 -0.50
N ASN A 18 -9.52 4.66 -1.04
CA ASN A 18 -8.70 5.20 -2.12
C ASN A 18 -9.38 4.91 -3.46
N ILE A 19 -9.77 5.96 -4.19
CA ILE A 19 -10.29 5.82 -5.56
C ILE A 19 -9.27 6.37 -6.54
N ALA A 20 -8.87 5.52 -7.49
CA ALA A 20 -8.18 5.94 -8.69
C ALA A 20 -9.21 6.30 -9.76
N HIS A 21 -9.15 7.55 -10.19
CA HIS A 21 -9.98 8.17 -11.21
C HIS A 21 -9.22 8.20 -12.53
N ILE A 22 -9.85 7.72 -13.60
CA ILE A 22 -9.24 7.63 -14.93
C ILE A 22 -10.04 8.45 -15.94
N TYR A 23 -9.36 9.36 -16.62
CA TYR A 23 -9.89 10.09 -17.77
C TYR A 23 -9.04 9.78 -19.01
N TYR A 24 -9.72 9.51 -20.13
CA TYR A 24 -9.07 9.22 -21.40
C TYR A 24 -9.67 10.11 -22.50
N SER A 25 -8.81 10.90 -23.15
CA SER A 25 -9.22 11.73 -24.28
C SER A 25 -9.12 10.96 -25.59
N LYS A 26 -10.27 10.68 -26.22
CA LYS A 26 -10.35 10.02 -27.53
C LYS A 26 -10.76 11.03 -28.60
N LYS A 27 -9.82 11.85 -29.08
CA LYS A 27 -10.04 12.72 -30.25
C LYS A 27 -9.24 12.21 -31.45
N PRO A 28 -9.88 11.85 -32.59
CA PRO A 28 -9.17 11.46 -33.79
C PRO A 28 -8.30 12.61 -34.32
N GLY A 29 -7.11 12.30 -34.85
CA GLY A 29 -6.13 13.29 -35.33
C GLY A 29 -5.37 14.05 -34.23
N ARG A 30 -5.55 13.71 -32.95
CA ARG A 30 -4.78 14.30 -31.83
C ARG A 30 -4.05 13.22 -31.01
N LYS A 31 -3.01 13.65 -30.30
CA LYS A 31 -2.30 12.80 -29.33
C LYS A 31 -3.28 12.29 -28.27
N ARG A 32 -3.20 11.00 -27.96
CA ARG A 32 -3.96 10.37 -26.87
C ARG A 32 -3.41 10.83 -25.53
N ILE A 33 -4.28 11.33 -24.65
CA ILE A 33 -3.92 11.77 -23.30
C ILE A 33 -4.68 10.89 -22.31
N LEU A 34 -3.95 10.31 -21.38
CA LEU A 34 -4.46 9.58 -20.22
C LEU A 34 -4.18 10.43 -18.97
N VAL A 35 -5.21 10.69 -18.18
CA VAL A 35 -5.10 11.39 -16.90
C VAL A 35 -5.51 10.43 -15.79
N LEU A 36 -4.62 10.24 -14.83
CA LEU A 36 -4.85 9.45 -13.61
C LEU A 36 -4.88 10.41 -12.42
N ALA A 37 -5.92 10.31 -11.60
CA ALA A 37 -6.06 11.07 -10.37
C ALA A 37 -6.39 10.10 -9.22
N THR A 38 -5.92 10.39 -8.01
CA THR A 38 -6.18 9.56 -6.82
C THR A 38 -6.77 10.43 -5.72
N THR A 39 -7.77 9.93 -4.99
CA THR A 39 -8.32 10.61 -3.82
C THR A 39 -8.58 9.64 -2.68
N ASN A 40 -8.31 10.08 -1.47
CA ASN A 40 -8.65 9.41 -0.21
C ASN A 40 -9.99 9.90 0.35
N ARG A 41 -10.61 10.88 -0.32
CA ARG A 41 -11.90 11.49 0.03
C ARG A 41 -12.78 11.58 -1.22
N PRO A 42 -13.27 10.44 -1.72
CA PRO A 42 -14.06 10.42 -2.95
C PRO A 42 -15.43 11.10 -2.83
N LEU A 43 -15.95 11.22 -1.59
CA LEU A 43 -17.22 11.90 -1.29
C LEU A 43 -17.09 13.43 -1.34
N ASP A 44 -15.88 13.97 -1.24
CA ASP A 44 -15.61 15.42 -1.27
C ASP A 44 -15.51 15.98 -2.70
N LEU A 45 -15.58 15.12 -3.73
CA LEU A 45 -15.45 15.53 -5.12
C LEU A 45 -16.78 16.11 -5.66
N ASP A 46 -16.70 17.24 -6.34
CA ASP A 46 -17.85 17.83 -7.00
C ASP A 46 -18.30 17.00 -8.22
N GLU A 47 -19.55 17.21 -8.61
CA GLU A 47 -20.18 16.45 -9.69
C GLU A 47 -19.47 16.62 -11.04
N SER A 48 -18.83 17.77 -11.29
CA SER A 48 -18.17 18.05 -12.57
C SER A 48 -16.87 17.27 -12.74
N ILE A 49 -16.16 16.97 -11.65
CA ILE A 49 -15.00 16.09 -11.65
C ILE A 49 -15.46 14.64 -11.78
N ILE A 50 -16.48 14.26 -11.01
CA ILE A 50 -17.13 12.96 -11.05
C ILE A 50 -17.55 12.56 -12.48
N ARG A 51 -18.13 13.50 -13.25
CA ARG A 51 -18.57 13.28 -14.64
C ARG A 51 -17.41 13.14 -15.63
N ARG A 52 -16.27 13.80 -15.38
CA ARG A 52 -15.06 13.68 -16.24
C ARG A 52 -14.33 12.37 -15.99
N PHE A 53 -14.24 11.94 -14.73
CA PHE A 53 -13.57 10.70 -14.34
C PHE A 53 -14.58 9.55 -14.17
N GLN A 54 -15.14 9.12 -15.31
CA GLN A 54 -16.17 8.09 -15.38
C GLN A 54 -15.66 6.71 -14.94
N LYS A 55 -14.37 6.42 -15.17
CA LYS A 55 -13.74 5.18 -14.74
C LYS A 55 -13.14 5.37 -13.35
N ARG A 56 -13.61 4.57 -12.40
CA ARG A 56 -13.16 4.55 -11.02
C ARG A 56 -12.71 3.16 -10.64
N ILE A 57 -11.54 3.06 -10.04
CA ILE A 57 -11.02 1.82 -9.48
C ILE A 57 -10.92 2.04 -7.98
N MET A 58 -11.72 1.30 -7.24
CA MET A 58 -11.61 1.26 -5.79
C MET A 58 -10.39 0.42 -5.43
N VAL A 59 -9.48 1.01 -4.67
CA VAL A 59 -8.29 0.34 -4.18
C VAL A 59 -8.58 -0.07 -2.74
N GLY A 60 -8.96 -1.33 -2.58
CA GLY A 60 -9.15 -1.94 -1.27
C GLY A 60 -7.83 -2.34 -0.62
N THR A 61 -7.91 -2.62 0.67
CA THR A 61 -6.77 -3.10 1.45
C THR A 61 -6.31 -4.46 0.94
N SER A 62 -4.99 -4.64 0.92
CA SER A 62 -4.38 -5.88 0.48
C SER A 62 -4.78 -7.02 1.44
N TYR A 63 -5.44 -8.06 0.92
CA TYR A 63 -5.67 -9.31 1.62
C TYR A 63 -4.36 -9.92 2.15
N THR A 64 -4.47 -10.80 3.15
CA THR A 64 -3.33 -11.46 3.82
C THR A 64 -2.31 -12.05 2.83
N GLU A 65 -2.76 -12.68 1.74
CA GLU A 65 -1.85 -13.20 0.70
C GLU A 65 -1.09 -12.10 -0.06
N ASN A 66 -1.72 -10.95 -0.32
CA ASN A 66 -1.06 -9.81 -0.93
C ASN A 66 -0.06 -9.17 0.05
N LYS A 67 -0.37 -9.13 1.35
CA LYS A 67 0.57 -8.69 2.38
C LYS A 67 1.81 -9.58 2.45
N LYS A 68 1.65 -10.91 2.32
CA LYS A 68 2.82 -11.82 2.21
C LYS A 68 3.71 -11.47 1.02
N LYS A 69 3.12 -11.18 -0.14
CA LYS A 69 3.90 -10.77 -1.33
C LYS A 69 4.64 -9.46 -1.10
N ILE A 70 3.97 -8.46 -0.52
CA ILE A 70 4.59 -7.17 -0.18
C ILE A 70 5.75 -7.38 0.81
N LEU A 71 5.53 -8.15 1.88
CA LEU A 71 6.57 -8.47 2.87
C LEU A 71 7.76 -9.20 2.23
N LYS A 72 7.52 -10.18 1.34
CA LYS A 72 8.57 -10.86 0.59
C LYS A 72 9.38 -9.88 -0.26
N THR A 73 8.72 -9.00 -1.00
CA THR A 73 9.40 -7.97 -1.82
C THR A 73 10.18 -6.97 -0.96
N LEU A 74 9.59 -6.53 0.16
CA LEU A 74 10.23 -5.60 1.08
C LEU A 74 11.47 -6.22 1.74
N LEU A 75 11.42 -7.51 2.09
CA LEU A 75 12.49 -8.22 2.78
C LEU A 75 13.45 -8.96 1.83
N ALA A 76 13.23 -8.92 0.51
CA ALA A 76 14.02 -9.68 -0.47
C ALA A 76 15.51 -9.33 -0.48
N ASN A 77 15.86 -8.08 -0.16
CA ASN A 77 17.24 -7.59 -0.14
C ASN A 77 17.85 -7.59 1.27
N GLU A 78 17.15 -8.14 2.26
CA GLU A 78 17.58 -8.13 3.67
C GLU A 78 18.12 -9.49 4.10
N LYS A 79 18.97 -9.48 5.12
CA LYS A 79 19.41 -10.69 5.81
C LYS A 79 18.29 -11.19 6.73
N VAL A 80 17.31 -11.87 6.15
CA VAL A 80 16.25 -12.57 6.90
C VAL A 80 16.62 -14.03 7.16
N ASP A 81 16.14 -14.57 8.27
CA ASP A 81 16.26 -15.98 8.59
C ASP A 81 15.58 -16.83 7.50
N LYS A 82 16.21 -17.95 7.10
CA LYS A 82 15.65 -18.87 6.10
C LYS A 82 14.36 -19.54 6.60
N GLU A 83 14.17 -19.62 7.91
CA GLU A 83 12.99 -20.20 8.54
C GLU A 83 11.87 -19.17 8.81
N LEU A 84 11.99 -17.95 8.28
CA LEU A 84 11.00 -16.90 8.51
C LEU A 84 9.64 -17.25 7.92
N ASP A 85 8.65 -17.47 8.79
CA ASP A 85 7.28 -17.74 8.38
C ASP A 85 6.54 -16.43 8.00
N PHE A 86 6.52 -16.15 6.70
CA PHE A 86 5.78 -15.03 6.11
C PHE A 86 4.27 -15.12 6.35
N ARG A 87 3.70 -16.30 6.58
CA ARG A 87 2.27 -16.45 6.89
C ARG A 87 1.98 -15.88 8.27
N LYS A 88 2.74 -16.29 9.28
CA LYS A 88 2.61 -15.73 10.63
C LYS A 88 2.84 -14.23 10.64
N LEU A 89 3.87 -13.74 9.95
CA LEU A 89 4.13 -12.30 9.81
C LEU A 89 2.97 -11.54 9.17
N SER A 90 2.37 -12.08 8.10
CA SER A 90 1.25 -11.42 7.42
C SER A 90 0.01 -11.25 8.29
N THR A 91 -0.23 -12.17 9.23
CA THR A 91 -1.29 -12.07 10.24
C THR A 91 -0.94 -11.03 11.32
N MET A 92 0.33 -10.93 11.72
CA MET A 92 0.75 -9.92 12.70
C MET A 92 0.64 -8.49 12.19
N VAL A 93 0.72 -8.29 10.86
CA VAL A 93 0.54 -6.99 10.21
C VAL A 93 -0.84 -6.83 9.58
N GLU A 94 -1.82 -7.58 10.07
CA GLU A 94 -3.23 -7.36 9.73
C GLU A 94 -3.65 -5.93 10.13
N GLY A 95 -4.44 -5.25 9.29
CA GLY A 95 -4.76 -3.82 9.44
C GLY A 95 -3.67 -2.80 9.01
N TYR A 96 -2.44 -3.23 8.70
CA TYR A 96 -1.42 -2.31 8.16
C TYR A 96 -1.67 -2.01 6.67
N ILE A 97 -1.49 -0.76 6.26
CA ILE A 97 -1.44 -0.38 4.84
C ILE A 97 -0.04 -0.54 4.28
N GLY A 98 0.08 -0.59 2.94
CA GLY A 98 1.37 -0.80 2.27
C GLY A 98 2.45 0.22 2.66
N SER A 99 2.07 1.46 2.97
CA SER A 99 3.00 2.47 3.47
C SER A 99 3.52 2.15 4.88
N ASP A 100 2.69 1.59 5.75
CA ASP A 100 3.07 1.24 7.12
C ASP A 100 4.08 0.10 7.12
N LEU A 101 3.88 -0.91 6.27
CA LEU A 101 4.82 -2.03 6.11
C LEU A 101 6.21 -1.54 5.70
N LYS A 102 6.28 -0.52 4.82
CA LYS A 102 7.54 0.09 4.42
C LYS A 102 8.16 0.93 5.55
N ALA A 103 7.34 1.71 6.27
CA ALA A 103 7.82 2.53 7.37
C ALA A 103 8.40 1.69 8.52
N ASP A 104 7.75 0.57 8.86
CA ASP A 104 8.24 -0.34 9.90
C ASP A 104 9.50 -1.10 9.49
N LYS A 105 9.63 -1.41 8.18
CA LYS A 105 10.91 -1.85 7.63
C LYS A 105 12.02 -0.82 7.90
N ILE A 106 11.80 0.44 7.54
CA ILE A 106 12.80 1.51 7.71
C ILE A 106 13.20 1.66 9.18
N LYS A 107 12.24 1.66 10.11
CA LYS A 107 12.54 1.75 11.55
C LYS A 107 13.35 0.56 12.08
N SER A 108 13.11 -0.64 11.56
CA SER A 108 13.84 -1.84 11.97
C SER A 108 15.31 -1.77 11.53
N LEU A 109 15.58 -1.22 10.33
CA LEU A 109 16.94 -1.01 9.84
C LEU A 109 17.68 0.09 10.61
N GLU A 110 17.04 1.24 10.86
CA GLU A 110 17.63 2.34 11.65
C GLU A 110 18.01 1.94 13.08
N ARG A 111 17.35 0.92 13.65
CA ARG A 111 17.69 0.36 14.96
C ARG A 111 18.90 -0.57 14.91
N GLN A 112 19.13 -1.26 13.80
CA GLN A 112 20.29 -2.14 13.65
C GLN A 112 21.59 -1.36 13.42
N ASP A 113 21.53 -0.18 12.80
CA ASP A 113 22.70 0.70 12.60
C ASP A 113 23.10 1.50 13.85
N LYS A 114 22.30 1.47 14.92
CA LYS A 114 22.54 2.22 16.18
C LYS A 114 23.11 1.35 17.31
N ASN A 115 23.46 0.10 17.03
CA ASN A 115 24.17 -0.81 17.94
C ASN A 115 25.44 -1.33 17.27
#